data_AF-A0A2W6U814-F1
#
_entry.id   AF-A0A2W6U814-F1
#
_cell.length_a   1.000
_cell.length_b   1.000
_cell.length_c   1.000
_cell.angle_alpha   90.00
_cell.angle_beta   90.00
_cell.angle_gamma   90.00
#
_symmetry.space_group_name_H-M   'P 1'
#
loop_
_entity.id
_entity.type
_entity.pdbx_description
1 polymer ?
#
loop_
_entity_poly.entity_id
_entity_poly.type
_entity_poly.pdbx_seq_one_letter_code
_entity_poly.pdbx_strand_id
1 'polypeptide(L)'
;SDVRRRGADRLSAAVTEELRALALPDARVVVAVEPAPSSAAGRDDVTILLAPHPGAEPRPVAKTASGGELSRVMLAIEVVIAGADAVPTFVFDEIDAGIGGAAAIEVGRRLAALAQSSQVIVVTHLAQVAAFANNHLSVVKSSDGSVTASSVRALDGEDREAEMARLLSGLTDSPAALEHARELLTLGRSSLIG
;
A
#
# COMPACT_ATOMS: atom_id res chain seq x y z
N SER A 1 9.83 -11.32 -28.43
CA SER A 1 10.54 -10.02 -28.46
C SER A 1 11.62 -9.94 -27.37
N ASP A 2 12.91 -9.81 -27.71
CA ASP A 2 14.01 -9.79 -26.70
C ASP A 2 13.96 -8.58 -25.77
N VAL A 3 13.51 -7.43 -26.28
CA VAL A 3 13.35 -6.20 -25.48
C VAL A 3 12.28 -6.41 -24.41
N ARG A 4 11.13 -7.03 -24.77
CA ARG A 4 10.06 -7.33 -23.81
C ARG A 4 10.52 -8.31 -22.74
N ARG A 5 11.22 -9.38 -23.13
CA ARG A 5 11.78 -10.36 -22.17
C ARG A 5 12.73 -9.70 -21.17
N ARG A 6 13.66 -8.87 -21.64
CA ARG A 6 14.55 -8.10 -20.74
C ARG A 6 13.80 -7.12 -19.82
N GLY A 7 12.72 -6.50 -20.31
CA GLY A 7 11.86 -5.65 -19.48
C GLY A 7 11.13 -6.45 -18.41
N ALA A 8 10.56 -7.59 -18.80
CA ALA A 8 9.86 -8.52 -17.94
C ALA A 8 10.76 -9.07 -16.83
N ASP A 9 12.00 -9.46 -17.14
CA ASP A 9 12.96 -9.97 -16.14
C ASP A 9 13.30 -8.90 -15.10
N ARG A 10 13.56 -7.66 -15.55
CA ARG A 10 13.86 -6.53 -14.66
C ARG A 10 12.68 -6.19 -13.75
N LEU A 11 11.48 -6.09 -14.33
CA LEU A 11 10.27 -5.77 -13.56
C LEU A 11 9.96 -6.88 -12.55
N SER A 12 10.06 -8.15 -12.96
CA SER A 12 9.85 -9.31 -12.08
C SER A 12 10.79 -9.29 -10.87
N ALA A 13 12.08 -9.01 -11.10
CA ALA A 13 13.08 -8.97 -10.03
C ALA A 13 12.83 -7.80 -9.06
N ALA A 14 12.60 -6.60 -9.59
CA ALA A 14 12.37 -5.41 -8.78
C ALA A 14 11.10 -5.52 -7.92
N VAL A 15 9.98 -5.96 -8.51
CA VAL A 15 8.72 -6.13 -7.77
C VAL A 15 8.86 -7.24 -6.72
N THR A 16 9.54 -8.35 -7.05
CA THR A 16 9.77 -9.44 -6.08
C THR A 16 10.59 -8.97 -4.88
N GLU A 17 11.56 -8.08 -5.06
CA GLU A 17 12.30 -7.51 -3.93
C GLU A 17 11.39 -6.64 -3.05
N GLU A 18 10.54 -5.79 -3.65
CA GLU A 18 9.60 -4.95 -2.92
C GLU A 18 8.57 -5.77 -2.11
N LEU A 19 8.13 -6.93 -2.61
CA LEU A 19 7.19 -7.80 -1.90
C LEU A 19 7.72 -8.27 -0.53
N ARG A 20 9.05 -8.43 -0.37
CA ARG A 20 9.63 -8.83 0.91
C ARG A 20 9.39 -7.80 2.00
N ALA A 21 9.49 -6.53 1.63
CA ALA A 21 9.24 -5.40 2.53
C ALA A 21 7.74 -5.30 2.87
N LEU A 22 6.86 -5.71 1.96
CA LEU A 22 5.40 -5.63 2.09
C LEU A 22 4.75 -6.90 2.66
N ALA A 23 5.46 -7.58 3.58
CA ALA A 23 5.00 -8.80 4.26
C ALA A 23 4.59 -9.95 3.32
N LEU A 24 5.27 -10.05 2.18
CA LEU A 24 5.13 -11.15 1.22
C LEU A 24 6.52 -11.73 0.88
N PRO A 25 7.32 -12.15 1.88
CA PRO A 25 8.74 -12.54 1.67
C PRO A 25 8.93 -13.76 0.78
N ASP A 26 7.94 -14.64 0.77
CA ASP A 26 7.92 -15.89 0.04
C ASP A 26 7.29 -15.77 -1.35
N ALA A 27 6.68 -14.61 -1.65
CA ALA A 27 6.02 -14.37 -2.91
C ALA A 27 7.01 -13.95 -4.00
N ARG A 28 6.69 -14.31 -5.24
CA ARG A 28 7.45 -13.92 -6.44
C ARG A 28 6.51 -13.42 -7.52
N VAL A 29 6.86 -12.30 -8.13
CA VAL A 29 6.23 -11.82 -9.36
C VAL A 29 6.98 -12.36 -10.57
N VAL A 30 6.22 -12.81 -11.57
CA VAL A 30 6.76 -13.24 -12.87
C VAL A 30 5.98 -12.56 -13.97
N VAL A 31 6.66 -11.77 -14.79
CA VAL A 31 6.09 -11.19 -16.00
C VAL A 31 6.35 -12.15 -17.15
N ALA A 32 5.32 -12.90 -17.56
CA ALA A 32 5.42 -13.86 -18.66
C ALA A 32 5.25 -13.14 -20.01
N VAL A 33 6.10 -13.49 -20.98
CA VAL A 33 6.03 -12.99 -22.36
C VAL A 33 5.93 -14.18 -23.30
N GLU A 34 4.74 -14.40 -23.85
CA GLU A 34 4.40 -15.55 -24.69
C GLU A 34 4.07 -15.12 -26.12
N PRO A 35 4.46 -15.87 -27.16
CA PRO A 35 4.05 -15.56 -28.53
C PRO A 35 2.53 -15.58 -28.69
N ALA A 36 1.99 -14.61 -29.41
CA ALA A 36 0.55 -14.47 -29.67
C ALA A 36 0.29 -14.06 -31.13
N PRO A 37 -0.95 -14.22 -31.64
CA PRO A 37 -1.34 -13.69 -32.93
C PRO A 37 -1.04 -12.18 -33.05
N SER A 38 -0.76 -11.73 -34.27
CA SER A 38 -0.46 -10.32 -34.50
C SER A 38 -1.67 -9.44 -34.21
N SER A 39 -1.46 -8.41 -33.41
CA SER A 39 -2.45 -7.37 -33.11
C SER A 39 -1.82 -5.98 -33.17
N ALA A 40 -2.63 -4.93 -32.99
CA ALA A 40 -2.11 -3.57 -32.83
C ALA A 40 -1.14 -3.44 -31.63
N ALA A 41 -1.25 -4.32 -30.63
CA ALA A 41 -0.35 -4.37 -29.47
C ALA A 41 0.90 -5.24 -29.69
N GLY A 42 1.07 -5.84 -30.87
CA GLY A 42 2.24 -6.66 -31.23
C GLY A 42 1.93 -8.16 -31.33
N ARG A 43 2.98 -8.99 -31.17
CA ARG A 43 2.97 -10.45 -31.36
C ARG A 43 3.36 -11.24 -30.10
N ASP A 44 3.39 -10.59 -28.96
CA ASP A 44 3.55 -11.26 -27.67
C ASP A 44 2.39 -10.85 -26.77
N ASP A 45 1.86 -11.81 -26.03
CA ASP A 45 0.99 -11.61 -24.87
C ASP A 45 1.86 -11.46 -23.62
N VAL A 46 1.50 -10.51 -22.75
CA VAL A 46 2.27 -10.17 -21.54
C VAL A 46 1.36 -10.29 -20.33
N THR A 47 1.68 -11.21 -19.44
CA THR A 47 0.87 -11.48 -18.24
C THR A 47 1.70 -11.31 -16.97
N ILE A 48 1.17 -10.58 -15.99
CA ILE A 48 1.74 -10.48 -14.65
C ILE A 48 1.19 -11.63 -13.79
N LEU A 49 2.10 -12.52 -13.38
CA LEU A 49 1.82 -13.69 -12.58
C LEU A 49 2.37 -13.52 -11.16
N LEU A 50 1.70 -14.13 -10.19
CA LEU A 50 2.11 -14.21 -8.79
C LEU A 50 2.26 -15.67 -8.39
N ALA A 51 3.41 -16.02 -7.82
CA ALA A 51 3.59 -17.24 -7.05
C ALA A 51 3.64 -16.87 -5.56
N PRO A 52 2.65 -17.26 -4.73
CA PRO A 52 2.54 -16.77 -3.36
C PRO A 52 3.59 -17.33 -2.39
N HIS A 53 4.19 -18.48 -2.70
CA HIS A 53 5.22 -19.12 -1.88
C HIS A 53 6.17 -19.97 -2.74
N PRO A 54 7.34 -20.38 -2.21
CA PRO A 54 8.22 -21.34 -2.87
C PRO A 54 7.47 -22.60 -3.30
N GLY A 55 7.70 -23.03 -4.54
CA GLY A 55 7.06 -24.21 -5.12
C GLY A 55 5.64 -24.01 -5.66
N ALA A 56 5.00 -22.86 -5.43
CA ALA A 56 3.71 -22.55 -6.06
C ALA A 56 3.87 -22.29 -7.57
N GLU A 57 2.92 -22.81 -8.36
CA GLU A 57 2.81 -22.43 -9.77
C GLU A 57 2.36 -20.96 -9.89
N PRO A 58 3.08 -20.11 -10.64
CA PRO A 58 2.65 -18.73 -10.88
C PRO A 58 1.31 -18.69 -11.60
N ARG A 59 0.39 -17.86 -11.10
CA ARG A 59 -0.95 -17.65 -11.69
C ARG A 59 -1.22 -16.16 -11.88
N PRO A 60 -2.13 -15.77 -12.78
CA PRO A 60 -2.48 -14.36 -12.96
C PRO A 60 -2.80 -13.68 -11.63
N VAL A 61 -2.22 -12.51 -11.39
CA VAL A 61 -2.30 -11.80 -10.10
C VAL A 61 -3.76 -11.61 -9.65
N ALA A 62 -4.66 -11.30 -10.58
CA ALA A 62 -6.09 -11.11 -10.35
C ALA A 62 -6.84 -12.36 -9.84
N LYS A 63 -6.23 -13.55 -9.92
CA LYS A 63 -6.84 -14.83 -9.54
C LYS A 63 -6.21 -15.49 -8.31
N THR A 64 -5.18 -14.88 -7.72
CA THR A 64 -4.25 -15.61 -6.84
C THR A 64 -4.13 -15.03 -5.43
N ALA A 65 -4.36 -13.74 -5.25
CA ALA A 65 -4.16 -13.06 -3.98
C ALA A 65 -5.48 -12.77 -3.25
N SER A 66 -5.45 -12.75 -1.91
CA SER A 66 -6.53 -12.12 -1.12
C SER A 66 -6.59 -10.60 -1.39
N GLY A 67 -7.68 -9.92 -0.98
CA GLY A 67 -7.85 -8.48 -1.20
C GLY A 67 -6.64 -7.66 -0.75
N GLY A 68 -6.22 -7.82 0.50
CA GLY A 68 -5.06 -7.11 1.04
C GLY A 68 -3.71 -7.49 0.42
N GLU A 69 -3.48 -8.77 0.11
CA GLU A 69 -2.26 -9.19 -0.58
C GLU A 69 -2.20 -8.61 -2.00
N LEU A 70 -3.33 -8.58 -2.71
CA LEU A 70 -3.43 -7.98 -4.03
C LEU A 70 -3.10 -6.48 -3.97
N SER A 71 -3.69 -5.76 -3.01
CA SER A 71 -3.40 -4.34 -2.77
C SER A 71 -1.90 -4.10 -2.53
N ARG A 72 -1.23 -4.97 -1.76
CA ARG A 72 0.22 -4.89 -1.54
C ARG A 72 1.05 -5.22 -2.78
N VAL A 73 0.63 -6.20 -3.59
CA VAL A 73 1.30 -6.49 -4.86
C VAL A 73 1.15 -5.33 -5.85
N MET A 74 -0.03 -4.70 -5.91
CA MET A 74 -0.24 -3.52 -6.74
C MET A 74 0.63 -2.36 -6.25
N LEU A 75 0.69 -2.09 -4.94
CA LEU A 75 1.60 -1.07 -4.39
C LEU A 75 3.06 -1.34 -4.77
N ALA A 76 3.52 -2.59 -4.68
CA ALA A 76 4.88 -2.97 -5.08
C ALA A 76 5.16 -2.65 -6.56
N ILE A 77 4.21 -2.95 -7.44
CA ILE A 77 4.31 -2.64 -8.86
C ILE A 77 4.38 -1.13 -9.05
N GLU A 78 3.45 -0.38 -8.47
CA GLU A 78 3.37 1.07 -8.60
C GLU A 78 4.62 1.78 -8.07
N VAL A 79 5.19 1.32 -6.96
CA VAL A 79 6.46 1.85 -6.43
C VAL A 79 7.61 1.60 -7.40
N VAL A 80 7.68 0.42 -8.02
CA VAL A 80 8.75 0.07 -8.97
C VAL A 80 8.63 0.84 -10.28
N ILE A 81 7.41 1.11 -10.74
CA ILE A 81 7.17 1.86 -11.99
C ILE A 81 6.91 3.35 -11.74
N ALA A 82 7.02 3.82 -10.50
CA ALA A 82 6.73 5.20 -10.11
C ALA A 82 7.49 6.19 -11.01
N GLY A 83 6.77 7.21 -11.49
CA GLY A 83 7.31 8.20 -12.43
C GLY A 83 7.32 7.77 -13.90
N ALA A 84 6.99 6.51 -14.22
CA ALA A 84 6.75 6.09 -15.61
C ALA A 84 5.29 6.29 -16.05
N ASP A 85 4.35 6.29 -15.10
CA ASP A 85 2.92 6.31 -15.37
C ASP A 85 2.22 7.64 -15.02
N ALA A 86 1.15 7.93 -15.76
CA ALA A 86 0.39 9.19 -15.67
C ALA A 86 -0.81 9.12 -14.72
N VAL A 87 -0.90 8.10 -13.85
CA VAL A 87 -2.07 7.91 -12.98
C VAL A 87 -2.05 8.97 -11.86
N PRO A 88 -3.07 9.85 -11.81
CA PRO A 88 -3.05 10.98 -10.88
C PRO A 88 -3.45 10.58 -9.46
N THR A 89 -4.27 9.54 -9.30
CA THR A 89 -4.87 9.16 -8.01
C THR A 89 -4.99 7.65 -7.86
N PHE A 90 -4.54 7.13 -6.72
CA PHE A 90 -4.69 5.75 -6.27
C PHE A 90 -5.59 5.68 -5.04
N VAL A 91 -6.40 4.63 -4.97
CA VAL A 91 -7.21 4.29 -3.79
C VAL A 91 -6.86 2.88 -3.36
N PHE A 92 -6.33 2.72 -2.15
CA PHE A 92 -6.05 1.43 -1.55
C PHE A 92 -7.04 1.16 -0.42
N ASP A 93 -7.72 0.03 -0.53
CA ASP A 93 -8.55 -0.53 0.54
C ASP A 93 -7.90 -1.82 1.05
N GLU A 94 -8.06 -2.09 2.34
CA GLU A 94 -7.55 -3.29 3.04
C GLU A 94 -6.04 -3.57 2.87
N ILE A 95 -5.22 -2.56 2.52
CA ILE A 95 -3.78 -2.76 2.32
C ILE A 95 -3.06 -3.22 3.60
N ASP A 96 -3.65 -2.89 4.75
CA ASP A 96 -3.22 -3.26 6.08
C ASP A 96 -3.82 -4.59 6.59
N ALA A 97 -4.57 -5.32 5.76
CA ALA A 97 -5.15 -6.60 6.15
C ALA A 97 -4.07 -7.66 6.39
N GLY A 98 -4.14 -8.30 7.57
CA GLY A 98 -3.27 -9.39 7.97
C GLY A 98 -1.83 -8.98 8.29
N ILE A 99 -1.54 -7.69 8.44
CA ILE A 99 -0.20 -7.19 8.76
C ILE A 99 -0.18 -6.34 10.05
N GLY A 100 1.00 -6.24 10.67
CA GLY A 100 1.20 -5.42 11.86
C GLY A 100 2.69 -5.15 12.10
N GLY A 101 2.98 -4.29 13.09
CA GLY A 101 4.36 -3.98 13.49
C GLY A 101 5.20 -3.40 12.35
N ALA A 102 6.40 -3.96 12.14
CA ALA A 102 7.36 -3.47 11.15
C ALA A 102 6.82 -3.50 9.70
N ALA A 103 6.00 -4.50 9.35
CA ALA A 103 5.40 -4.58 8.03
C ALA A 103 4.44 -3.42 7.74
N ALA A 104 3.66 -2.99 8.74
CA ALA A 104 2.74 -1.87 8.59
C ALA A 104 3.48 -0.53 8.43
N ILE A 105 4.61 -0.36 9.13
CA ILE A 105 5.50 0.80 8.94
C ILE A 105 6.00 0.81 7.50
N GLU A 106 6.32 -0.37 6.95
CA GLU A 106 6.87 -0.46 5.61
C GLU A 106 5.84 -0.12 4.53
N VAL A 107 4.61 -0.62 4.68
CA VAL A 107 3.48 -0.20 3.86
C VAL A 107 3.30 1.32 3.91
N GLY A 108 3.33 1.93 5.11
CA GLY A 108 3.25 3.38 5.27
C GLY A 108 4.35 4.13 4.50
N ARG A 109 5.60 3.66 4.56
CA ARG A 109 6.73 4.26 3.83
C ARG A 109 6.54 4.18 2.32
N ARG A 110 6.11 3.04 1.78
CA ARG A 110 5.86 2.87 0.33
C ARG A 110 4.70 3.73 -0.15
N LEU A 111 3.63 3.83 0.63
CA LEU A 111 2.51 4.73 0.33
C LEU A 111 2.96 6.20 0.30
N ALA A 112 3.79 6.62 1.25
CA ALA A 112 4.38 7.96 1.26
C ALA A 112 5.30 8.21 0.05
N ALA A 113 6.10 7.22 -0.35
CA ALA A 113 6.94 7.31 -1.54
C ALA A 113 6.10 7.49 -2.81
N LEU A 114 5.04 6.68 -2.98
CA LEU A 114 4.11 6.83 -4.09
C LEU A 114 3.36 8.18 -4.06
N ALA A 115 3.07 8.68 -2.86
CA ALA A 115 2.42 9.97 -2.67
C ALA A 115 3.26 11.18 -3.09
N GLN A 116 4.56 11.00 -3.36
CA GLN A 116 5.42 12.06 -3.89
C GLN A 116 5.07 12.42 -5.35
N SER A 117 4.52 11.48 -6.13
CA SER A 117 4.18 11.69 -7.54
C SER A 117 2.69 11.60 -7.86
N SER A 118 1.89 11.03 -6.96
CA SER A 118 0.45 10.78 -7.17
C SER A 118 -0.34 11.05 -5.90
N GLN A 119 -1.65 11.30 -6.03
CA GLN A 119 -2.53 11.32 -4.85
C GLN A 119 -2.79 9.87 -4.40
N VAL A 120 -2.59 9.58 -3.11
CA VAL A 120 -2.86 8.25 -2.56
C VAL A 120 -3.88 8.37 -1.43
N ILE A 121 -5.00 7.66 -1.57
CA ILE A 121 -6.08 7.59 -0.58
C ILE A 121 -6.08 6.18 0.01
N VAL A 122 -5.98 6.08 1.34
CA VAL A 122 -5.94 4.80 2.05
C VAL A 122 -6.95 4.82 3.18
N VAL A 123 -7.74 3.75 3.28
CA VAL A 123 -8.53 3.46 4.48
C VAL A 123 -7.71 2.51 5.34
N THR A 124 -7.41 2.90 6.58
CA THR A 124 -6.57 2.11 7.48
C THR A 124 -7.04 2.22 8.91
N HIS A 125 -6.79 1.16 9.68
CA HIS A 125 -6.98 1.13 11.13
C HIS A 125 -5.65 1.01 11.88
N LEU A 126 -4.51 1.02 11.18
CA LEU A 126 -3.19 0.93 11.77
C LEU A 126 -2.55 2.30 11.94
N ALA A 127 -2.23 2.67 13.18
CA ALA A 127 -1.48 3.89 13.48
C ALA A 127 -0.16 3.95 12.69
N GLN A 128 0.50 2.80 12.50
CA GLN A 128 1.76 2.70 11.78
C GLN A 128 1.64 3.14 10.31
N VAL A 129 0.49 2.95 9.67
CA VAL A 129 0.22 3.41 8.30
C VAL A 129 -0.20 4.88 8.32
N ALA A 130 -1.14 5.24 9.20
CA ALA A 130 -1.67 6.60 9.33
C ALA A 130 -0.58 7.65 9.70
N ALA A 131 0.49 7.23 10.36
CA ALA A 131 1.64 8.06 10.70
C ALA A 131 2.27 8.73 9.46
N PHE A 132 2.25 8.07 8.30
CA PHE A 132 2.91 8.52 7.07
C PHE A 132 2.02 9.42 6.21
N ALA A 133 0.75 9.59 6.56
CA ALA A 133 -0.17 10.42 5.80
C ALA A 133 0.18 11.92 5.90
N ASN A 134 0.15 12.63 4.77
CA ASN A 134 0.22 14.10 4.76
C ASN A 134 -1.04 14.70 5.36
N ASN A 135 -2.21 14.15 4.99
CA ASN A 135 -3.52 14.53 5.49
C ASN A 135 -4.15 13.35 6.22
N HIS A 136 -4.46 13.49 7.51
CA HIS A 136 -5.13 12.46 8.29
C HIS A 136 -6.60 12.86 8.48
N LEU A 137 -7.51 11.99 8.03
CA LEU A 137 -8.95 12.20 8.15
C LEU A 137 -9.56 11.14 9.06
N SER A 138 -10.46 11.54 9.95
CA SER A 138 -11.27 10.62 10.76
C SER A 138 -12.70 10.56 10.22
N VAL A 139 -13.25 9.36 10.14
CA VAL A 139 -14.65 9.11 9.83
C VAL A 139 -15.43 8.98 11.13
N VAL A 140 -16.37 9.89 11.37
CA VAL A 140 -17.17 9.94 12.60
C VAL A 140 -18.64 9.70 12.27
N LYS A 141 -19.27 8.77 12.98
CA LYS A 141 -20.72 8.54 12.91
C LYS A 141 -21.42 9.48 13.90
N SER A 142 -22.36 10.28 13.42
CA SER A 142 -23.32 10.98 14.28
C SER A 142 -24.67 10.28 14.20
N SER A 143 -25.27 9.94 15.34
CA SER A 143 -26.66 9.49 15.39
C SER A 143 -27.52 10.61 15.98
N ASP A 144 -28.33 11.27 15.16
CA ASP A 144 -29.36 12.21 15.61
C ASP A 144 -30.70 11.51 15.93
N GLY A 145 -30.69 10.17 16.03
CA GLY A 145 -31.83 9.34 16.37
C GLY A 145 -32.73 8.95 15.19
N SER A 146 -32.48 9.46 13.98
CA SER A 146 -33.29 9.12 12.80
C SER A 146 -32.47 8.65 11.59
N VAL A 147 -31.23 9.13 11.44
CA VAL A 147 -30.31 8.71 10.38
C VAL A 147 -28.88 8.63 10.94
N THR A 148 -28.16 7.53 10.65
CA THR A 148 -26.72 7.45 10.94
C THR A 148 -25.98 8.20 9.83
N ALA A 149 -25.77 9.50 10.00
CA ALA A 149 -24.93 10.28 9.10
C ALA A 149 -23.44 10.02 9.41
N SER A 150 -22.65 9.72 8.38
CA SER A 150 -21.19 9.64 8.49
C SER A 150 -20.59 10.97 8.05
N SER A 151 -19.74 11.54 8.87
CA SER A 151 -19.01 12.78 8.61
C SER A 151 -17.51 12.49 8.56
N VAL A 152 -16.77 13.33 7.84
CA VAL A 152 -15.31 13.25 7.75
C VAL A 152 -14.75 14.56 8.29
N ARG A 153 -13.75 14.48 9.17
CA ARG A 153 -13.03 15.64 9.69
C ARG A 153 -11.53 15.47 9.50
N ALA A 154 -10.84 16.56 9.18
CA ALA A 154 -9.38 16.57 9.19
C ALA A 154 -8.84 16.57 10.62
N LEU A 155 -7.69 15.92 10.81
CA LEU A 155 -6.97 15.85 12.07
C LEU A 155 -5.61 16.53 11.92
N ASP A 156 -5.34 17.49 12.79
CA ASP A 156 -4.07 18.19 12.92
C ASP A 156 -3.65 18.27 14.40
N GLY A 157 -2.41 18.69 14.65
CA GLY A 157 -1.89 18.93 16.00
C GLY A 157 -2.24 17.85 17.03
N GLU A 158 -2.84 18.28 18.14
CA GLU A 158 -3.23 17.42 19.27
C GLU A 158 -4.33 16.43 18.90
N ASP A 159 -5.27 16.80 18.01
CA ASP A 159 -6.33 15.90 17.54
C ASP A 159 -5.76 14.70 16.78
N ARG A 160 -4.72 14.94 15.98
CA ARG A 160 -3.99 13.87 15.29
C ARG A 160 -3.23 12.99 16.28
N GLU A 161 -2.58 13.56 17.29
CA GLU A 161 -1.89 12.79 18.34
C GLU A 161 -2.86 11.90 19.13
N ALA A 162 -4.01 12.44 19.53
CA ALA A 162 -5.04 11.73 20.28
C ALA A 162 -5.64 10.58 19.46
N GLU A 163 -5.89 10.78 18.16
CA GLU A 163 -6.37 9.69 17.30
C GLU A 163 -5.32 8.60 17.13
N MET A 164 -4.05 8.96 16.98
CA MET A 164 -2.97 7.98 16.90
C MET A 164 -2.85 7.16 18.20
N ALA A 165 -2.98 7.81 19.36
CA ALA A 165 -3.03 7.12 20.66
C ALA A 165 -4.23 6.17 20.76
N ARG A 166 -5.40 6.58 20.23
CA ARG A 166 -6.60 5.76 20.14
C ARG A 166 -6.41 4.55 19.22
N LEU A 167 -5.79 4.72 18.06
CA LEU A 167 -5.48 3.61 17.14
C LEU A 167 -4.48 2.62 17.76
N LEU A 168 -3.52 3.10 18.56
CA LEU A 168 -2.52 2.26 19.22
C LEU A 168 -3.05 1.48 20.42
N SER A 169 -3.87 2.11 21.25
CA SER A 169 -4.21 1.59 22.60
C SER A 169 -5.70 1.53 22.92
N GLY A 170 -6.55 2.10 22.06
CA GLY A 170 -7.97 2.33 22.33
C GLY A 170 -8.24 3.53 23.26
N LEU A 171 -7.20 4.15 23.83
CA LEU A 171 -7.30 5.27 24.76
C LEU A 171 -6.71 6.54 24.11
N THR A 172 -7.46 7.63 24.12
CA THR A 172 -7.07 8.91 23.51
C THR A 172 -6.09 9.72 24.37
N ASP A 173 -6.11 9.51 25.69
CA ASP A 173 -5.47 10.36 26.71
C ASP A 173 -4.40 9.62 27.52
N SER A 174 -4.09 8.37 27.18
CA SER A 174 -3.02 7.61 27.82
C SER A 174 -1.66 8.26 27.55
N PRO A 175 -0.90 8.68 28.60
CA PRO A 175 0.39 9.34 28.41
C PRO A 175 1.39 8.50 27.61
N ALA A 176 1.44 7.19 27.88
CA ALA A 176 2.32 6.26 27.17
C ALA A 176 1.89 6.06 25.69
N ALA A 177 0.58 6.07 25.41
CA ALA A 177 0.08 5.97 24.05
C ALA A 177 0.37 7.24 23.24
N LEU A 178 0.25 8.42 23.87
CA LEU A 178 0.61 9.70 23.27
C LEU A 178 2.11 9.80 22.98
N GLU A 179 2.96 9.30 23.88
CA GLU A 179 4.41 9.23 23.65
C GLU A 179 4.73 8.40 22.39
N HIS A 180 4.21 7.17 22.31
CA HIS A 180 4.41 6.32 21.13
C HIS A 180 3.78 6.92 19.86
N ALA A 181 2.61 7.57 19.97
CA ALA A 181 2.01 8.28 18.85
C ALA A 181 2.94 9.37 18.27
N ARG A 182 3.59 10.16 19.14
CA ARG A 182 4.54 11.19 18.72
C ARG A 182 5.78 10.61 18.04
N GLU A 183 6.28 9.47 18.53
CA GLU A 183 7.38 8.75 17.88
C GLU A 183 7.01 8.33 16.46
N LEU A 184 5.84 7.70 16.27
CA LEU A 184 5.37 7.29 14.95
C LEU A 184 5.15 8.48 14.01
N LEU A 185 4.52 9.55 14.48
CA LEU A 185 4.33 10.77 13.68
C LEU A 185 5.67 11.40 13.27
N THR A 186 6.68 11.33 14.14
CA THR A 186 8.03 11.79 13.82
C THR A 186 8.67 10.91 12.76
N LEU A 187 8.55 9.59 12.88
CA LEU A 187 9.03 8.63 11.87
C LEU A 187 8.39 8.88 10.49
N GLY A 188 7.08 9.10 10.46
CA GLY A 188 6.32 9.39 9.24
C GLY A 188 6.78 10.69 8.56
N ARG A 189 6.97 11.75 9.35
CA ARG A 189 7.49 13.04 8.84
C ARG A 189 8.89 12.91 8.27
N SER A 190 9.82 12.23 8.95
CA SER A 190 11.21 12.10 8.48
C SER A 190 11.32 11.38 7.13
N SER A 191 10.36 10.51 6.81
CA SER A 191 10.34 9.76 5.54
C SER A 191 9.79 10.57 4.36
N LEU A 192 9.18 11.73 4.61
CA LEU A 192 8.65 12.63 3.57
C LEU A 192 9.66 13.72 3.13
N ILE A 193 10.83 13.79 3.78
CA ILE A 193 11.86 14.84 3.57
C ILE A 193 13.11 14.26 2.87
N GLY A 194 13.06 13.01 2.42
CA GLY A 194 14.10 12.34 1.62
C GLY A 194 13.65 12.15 0.19
#